data_AF-A0AA38GPK0-F1
#
_entry.id   AF-A0AA38GPK0-F1
#
_cell.length_a   1.000
_cell.length_b   1.000
_cell.length_c   1.000
_cell.angle_alpha   90.00
_cell.angle_beta   90.00
_cell.angle_gamma   90.00
#
_symmetry.space_group_name_H-M   'P 1'
#
loop_
_entity.id
_entity.type
_entity.pdbx_description
1 polymer ?
#
loop_
_entity_poly.entity_id
_entity_poly.type
_entity_poly.pdbx_seq_one_letter_code
_entity_poly.pdbx_strand_id
1 'polypeptide(L)'
;MMECLSVSSLAGRYFLVPSRESACNYKKSINGTNTLLPFCTSPTFRKLKTDRSQRSCFKPFATTRPVTNADTTFKTVDPLPSELLNFVEVSKKGNLIPLYRCIFSDHLTPVLAYRCLVNEDDREAPSFLFESVEQGQKGTNVGRFSIVGAQPTMEIVAKENTVTIMDHEQGTRKEEFSEDPMALPPSIMSDWKPVLIDELPDVFCGGWVGYFSYDTVRYVEKRKLPFSKAPEDDRGLPDIHLGLYNDVVVFDHVEKKAYVIHWVRVDQFSSAEEAFQDGQRRLDFLVSRVQDIDPPRLSSGSVKLQTGLFGAAINKSNMTEAEYKNAVLKAQEHIAAGDIFQIVLSQRFERRTFADPFEVYRALRVVNPSPYMIYLQARGCILVASSPEILTRIKEGKVINRPLAGTRRRGKTQEEDEMLEKELLNDEKECAEHIMLVDLGRNDVGKVSKHGSVKVERLMNVERYSHVMHISSTVVGELREDLTSWDVLRAALPVGTVSGAPK
;
A
#
# COMPACT_ATOMS: atom_id res chain seq x y z
N MET A 1 17.15 3.64 -7.93
CA MET A 1 16.03 4.49 -8.37
C MET A 1 15.28 3.71 -9.44
N MET A 2 13.97 3.60 -9.34
CA MET A 2 13.13 3.22 -10.48
C MET A 2 12.78 4.51 -11.19
N GLU A 3 13.28 4.67 -12.42
CA GLU A 3 12.77 5.70 -13.32
C GLU A 3 11.54 5.10 -14.02
N CYS A 4 10.34 5.61 -13.70
CA CYS A 4 9.20 5.41 -14.58
C CYS A 4 9.43 6.25 -15.83
N LEU A 5 9.71 5.58 -16.95
CA LEU A 5 9.84 6.23 -18.25
C LEU A 5 8.43 6.49 -18.80
N SER A 6 7.94 7.71 -18.60
CA SER A 6 6.75 8.20 -19.29
C SER A 6 7.12 8.69 -20.70
N VAL A 7 6.20 8.46 -21.64
CA VAL A 7 6.32 8.91 -23.03
C VAL A 7 5.08 9.73 -23.36
N SER A 8 5.30 10.99 -23.75
CA SER A 8 4.28 12.00 -24.03
C SER A 8 4.74 12.85 -25.22
N SER A 9 3.80 13.42 -25.99
CA SER A 9 4.11 14.24 -27.17
C SER A 9 3.52 15.65 -27.09
N LEU A 10 4.38 16.66 -27.26
CA LEU A 10 3.97 18.02 -27.62
C LEU A 10 3.80 18.13 -29.15
N ALA A 11 2.64 18.59 -29.60
CA ALA A 11 2.36 18.82 -31.02
C ALA A 11 3.06 20.10 -31.53
N GLY A 12 4.30 20.00 -32.00
CA GLY A 12 5.14 21.19 -32.22
C GLY A 12 6.35 21.07 -33.17
N ARG A 13 6.20 20.44 -34.35
CA ARG A 13 7.15 20.47 -35.50
C ARG A 13 8.60 19.98 -35.24
N TYR A 14 8.94 18.83 -35.82
CA TYR A 14 10.33 18.55 -36.24
C TYR A 14 10.40 18.14 -37.72
N PHE A 15 11.20 18.87 -38.50
CA PHE A 15 11.65 18.45 -39.82
C PHE A 15 12.82 17.47 -39.65
N LEU A 16 12.75 16.30 -40.29
CA LEU A 16 13.88 15.38 -40.39
C LEU A 16 14.77 15.76 -41.58
N VAL A 17 16.06 15.99 -41.31
CA VAL A 17 17.12 16.00 -42.32
C VAL A 17 18.12 14.91 -41.95
N PRO A 18 18.37 13.89 -42.80
CA PRO A 18 19.30 12.81 -42.49
C PRO A 18 20.73 13.15 -42.89
N SER A 19 21.70 12.80 -42.04
CA SER A 19 23.11 12.67 -42.43
C SER A 19 23.63 11.27 -42.07
N ARG A 20 24.53 10.76 -42.91
CA ARG A 20 25.11 9.40 -42.84
C ARG A 20 26.50 9.43 -42.18
N GLU A 21 27.05 8.21 -42.01
CA GLU A 21 28.47 7.90 -41.83
C GLU A 21 29.08 8.22 -40.45
N SER A 22 30.03 7.45 -39.90
CA SER A 22 30.81 6.31 -40.44
C SER A 22 31.16 5.28 -39.36
N ALA A 23 31.52 4.06 -39.78
CA ALA A 23 32.00 2.99 -38.90
C ALA A 23 33.48 3.16 -38.50
N CYS A 24 33.90 2.55 -37.39
CA CYS A 24 35.32 2.32 -37.11
C CYS A 24 35.58 0.97 -36.45
N ASN A 25 36.52 0.20 -37.00
CA ASN A 25 36.96 -1.10 -36.50
C ASN A 25 38.05 -0.94 -35.44
N TYR A 26 38.12 -1.84 -34.45
CA TYR A 26 39.41 -2.24 -33.87
C TYR A 26 39.46 -3.73 -33.55
N LYS A 27 40.58 -4.37 -33.93
CA LYS A 27 40.85 -5.81 -33.79
C LYS A 27 42.32 -5.98 -33.41
N LYS A 28 42.61 -6.69 -32.30
CA LYS A 28 43.88 -7.34 -31.89
C LYS A 28 43.67 -7.88 -30.46
N SER A 29 44.21 -8.99 -29.94
CA SER A 29 44.93 -10.17 -30.43
C SER A 29 45.80 -10.68 -29.26
N ILE A 30 45.52 -11.88 -28.71
CA ILE A 30 46.49 -12.96 -28.31
C ILE A 30 47.53 -12.57 -27.21
N ASN A 31 47.72 -13.19 -26.03
CA ASN A 31 47.76 -14.61 -25.55
C ASN A 31 47.52 -14.66 -24.00
N GLY A 32 47.55 -15.78 -23.23
CA GLY A 32 47.58 -17.22 -23.58
C GLY A 32 48.57 -18.11 -22.79
N THR A 33 48.24 -18.59 -21.56
CA THR A 33 48.96 -19.69 -20.84
C THR A 33 48.05 -20.56 -19.94
N ASN A 34 48.37 -21.86 -19.85
CA ASN A 34 47.66 -22.89 -19.08
C ASN A 34 48.28 -23.16 -17.69
N THR A 35 47.47 -23.66 -16.75
CA THR A 35 47.92 -24.67 -15.76
C THR A 35 46.76 -25.64 -15.43
N LEU A 36 47.06 -26.92 -15.17
CA LEU A 36 46.10 -28.03 -15.15
C LEU A 36 46.00 -28.74 -13.78
N LEU A 37 44.77 -29.06 -13.38
CA LEU A 37 44.33 -30.27 -12.61
C LEU A 37 44.76 -30.41 -11.12
N PRO A 38 44.13 -31.31 -10.30
CA PRO A 38 43.16 -32.37 -10.66
C PRO A 38 41.82 -32.47 -9.88
N PHE A 39 40.93 -33.26 -10.50
CA PHE A 39 39.74 -34.01 -10.05
C PHE A 39 39.50 -34.27 -8.53
N CYS A 40 38.21 -34.30 -8.15
CA CYS A 40 37.57 -35.55 -7.68
C CYS A 40 36.02 -35.59 -7.74
N THR A 41 35.50 -36.55 -8.53
CA THR A 41 34.27 -37.39 -8.36
C THR A 41 32.94 -36.83 -7.83
N SER A 42 31.88 -36.97 -8.66
CA SER A 42 30.47 -37.15 -8.25
C SER A 42 30.19 -38.65 -7.91
N PRO A 43 29.05 -39.02 -7.30
CA PRO A 43 27.74 -39.14 -7.99
C PRO A 43 26.57 -38.54 -7.14
N THR A 44 25.29 -38.47 -7.54
CA THR A 44 24.48 -39.38 -8.38
C THR A 44 23.24 -38.66 -8.95
N PHE A 45 22.86 -38.93 -10.20
CA PHE A 45 21.58 -38.49 -10.76
C PHE A 45 20.43 -39.41 -10.31
N ARG A 46 19.28 -38.85 -9.93
CA ARG A 46 18.01 -39.61 -9.84
C ARG A 46 16.94 -38.95 -10.71
N LYS A 47 16.59 -39.60 -11.83
CA LYS A 47 15.43 -39.23 -12.64
C LYS A 47 14.15 -39.42 -11.81
N LEU A 48 13.31 -38.40 -11.77
CA LEU A 48 11.88 -38.57 -11.45
C LEU A 48 11.05 -38.09 -12.64
N LYS A 49 10.00 -38.86 -12.93
CA LYS A 49 9.15 -38.67 -14.11
C LYS A 49 8.23 -37.46 -13.93
N THR A 50 7.86 -36.87 -15.05
CA THR A 50 6.67 -36.03 -15.19
C THR A 50 5.44 -36.78 -14.68
N ASP A 51 4.63 -36.13 -13.84
CA ASP A 51 3.20 -36.43 -13.77
C ASP A 51 2.39 -35.13 -13.55
N ARG A 52 1.21 -35.04 -14.16
CA ARG A 52 0.35 -33.86 -14.19
C ARG A 52 -0.76 -34.01 -13.14
N SER A 53 -0.55 -33.48 -11.95
CA SER A 53 -1.67 -33.10 -11.07
C SER A 53 -1.25 -32.05 -10.03
N GLN A 54 -1.42 -30.76 -10.36
CA GLN A 54 -1.50 -29.73 -9.33
C GLN A 54 -2.84 -29.86 -8.61
N ARG A 55 -2.87 -30.65 -7.53
CA ARG A 55 -3.88 -30.53 -6.49
C ARG A 55 -3.35 -29.57 -5.43
N SER A 56 -4.22 -28.67 -4.97
CA SER A 56 -3.91 -27.65 -3.97
C SER A 56 -3.61 -28.27 -2.61
N CYS A 57 -2.33 -28.47 -2.29
CA CYS A 57 -1.89 -28.79 -0.94
C CYS A 57 -1.78 -27.52 -0.07
N PHE A 58 -2.90 -26.82 0.12
CA PHE A 58 -3.06 -26.03 1.33
C PHE A 58 -3.11 -27.02 2.51
N LYS A 59 -2.21 -26.85 3.49
CA LYS A 59 -2.30 -27.62 4.72
C LYS A 59 -3.62 -27.28 5.41
N PRO A 60 -4.27 -28.22 6.12
CA PRO A 60 -5.41 -27.89 6.97
C PRO A 60 -5.02 -26.78 7.93
N PHE A 61 -5.97 -25.91 8.24
CA PHE A 61 -5.80 -24.91 9.29
C PHE A 61 -5.17 -25.57 10.51
N ALA A 62 -4.04 -25.03 10.96
CA ALA A 62 -3.74 -25.12 12.38
C ALA A 62 -4.87 -24.34 13.05
N THR A 63 -5.91 -25.04 13.49
CA THR A 63 -6.93 -24.48 14.36
C THR A 63 -6.17 -23.86 15.51
N THR A 64 -6.19 -22.53 15.60
CA THR A 64 -6.06 -21.86 16.88
C THR A 64 -7.03 -22.61 17.79
N ARG A 65 -6.49 -23.32 18.78
CA ARG A 65 -7.35 -23.95 19.78
C ARG A 65 -8.25 -22.84 20.32
N PRO A 66 -9.54 -23.10 20.60
CA PRO A 66 -10.28 -22.18 21.44
C PRO A 66 -9.40 -21.89 22.65
N VAL A 67 -9.25 -20.62 23.03
CA VAL A 67 -8.42 -20.22 24.16
C VAL A 67 -9.11 -20.75 25.42
N THR A 68 -8.85 -22.02 25.73
CA THR A 68 -9.29 -22.68 26.95
C THR A 68 -8.57 -21.98 28.08
N ASN A 69 -9.31 -21.16 28.83
CA ASN A 69 -8.88 -20.36 29.96
C ASN A 69 -7.55 -20.83 30.56
N ALA A 70 -6.46 -20.18 30.14
CA ALA A 70 -5.32 -20.06 31.02
C ALA A 70 -5.70 -19.00 32.04
N ASP A 71 -5.72 -19.35 33.33
CA ASP A 71 -5.95 -18.41 34.43
C ASP A 71 -4.73 -17.46 34.60
N THR A 72 -4.48 -16.64 33.58
CA THR A 72 -3.72 -15.40 33.73
C THR A 72 -4.68 -14.36 34.28
N THR A 73 -4.64 -14.18 35.61
CA THR A 73 -5.30 -13.07 36.29
C THR A 73 -4.62 -11.76 35.90
N PHE A 74 -4.94 -11.24 34.72
CA PHE A 74 -4.65 -9.87 34.35
C PHE A 74 -5.28 -8.94 35.38
N LYS A 75 -4.63 -7.81 35.67
CA LYS A 75 -5.26 -6.74 36.44
C LYS A 75 -6.26 -6.02 35.54
N THR A 76 -7.46 -6.58 35.42
CA THR A 76 -8.61 -5.87 34.87
C THR A 76 -8.79 -4.59 35.67
N VAL A 77 -8.75 -3.45 35.00
CA VAL A 77 -9.14 -2.18 35.63
C VAL A 77 -10.65 -2.19 35.59
N ASP A 78 -11.29 -2.42 36.74
CA ASP A 78 -12.75 -2.43 36.83
C ASP A 78 -13.30 -1.12 36.22
N PRO A 79 -14.13 -1.20 35.16
CA PRO A 79 -14.63 -0.01 34.50
C PRO A 79 -15.44 0.83 35.48
N LEU A 80 -15.21 2.15 35.45
CA LEU A 80 -16.00 3.05 36.28
C LEU A 80 -17.49 2.92 35.89
N PRO A 81 -18.44 2.91 36.83
CA PRO A 81 -19.87 2.81 36.51
C PRO A 81 -20.37 3.88 35.51
N SER A 82 -19.67 5.03 35.42
CA SER A 82 -19.89 6.07 34.43
C SER A 82 -19.55 5.67 32.99
N GLU A 83 -18.57 4.78 32.77
CA GLU A 83 -18.18 4.31 31.43
C GLU A 83 -19.29 3.44 30.82
N LEU A 84 -19.84 2.51 31.60
CA LEU A 84 -20.98 1.69 31.18
C LEU A 84 -22.20 2.56 30.85
N LEU A 85 -22.54 3.52 31.72
CA LEU A 85 -23.66 4.44 31.47
C LEU A 85 -23.46 5.27 30.20
N ASN A 86 -22.23 5.73 29.94
CA ASN A 86 -21.90 6.44 28.70
C ASN A 86 -22.03 5.52 27.47
N PHE A 87 -21.51 4.29 27.54
CA PHE A 87 -21.60 3.31 26.45
C PHE A 87 -23.06 2.98 26.10
N VAL A 88 -23.93 2.77 27.10
CA VAL A 88 -25.36 2.51 26.91
C VAL A 88 -26.10 3.73 26.31
N GLU A 89 -25.67 4.95 26.60
CA GLU A 89 -26.23 6.15 25.95
C GLU A 89 -25.74 6.30 24.50
N VAL A 90 -24.45 6.04 24.26
CA VAL A 90 -23.83 6.04 22.94
C VAL A 90 -24.45 4.96 22.03
N SER A 91 -24.81 3.78 22.57
CA SER A 91 -25.43 2.69 21.81
C SER A 91 -26.84 2.99 21.29
N LYS A 92 -27.48 4.06 21.77
CA LYS A 92 -28.76 4.54 21.21
C LYS A 92 -28.58 5.29 19.89
N LYS A 93 -27.35 5.73 19.57
CA LYS A 93 -27.01 6.49 18.36
C LYS A 93 -26.53 5.60 17.20
N GLY A 94 -26.02 4.40 17.51
CA GLY A 94 -25.48 3.45 16.52
C GLY A 94 -25.10 2.10 17.15
N ASN A 95 -24.90 1.08 16.31
CA ASN A 95 -24.60 -0.30 16.73
C ASN A 95 -23.11 -0.66 16.69
N LEU A 96 -22.25 0.24 16.23
CA LEU A 96 -20.80 0.04 16.14
C LEU A 96 -20.10 1.14 16.95
N ILE A 97 -19.51 0.77 18.09
CA ILE A 97 -19.02 1.73 19.10
C ILE A 97 -17.55 1.43 19.41
N PRO A 98 -16.66 2.44 19.42
CA PRO A 98 -15.29 2.25 19.85
C PRO A 98 -15.19 2.29 21.38
N LEU A 99 -14.48 1.32 21.94
CA LEU A 99 -13.86 1.41 23.26
C LEU A 99 -12.37 1.69 23.07
N TYR A 100 -11.76 2.45 23.97
CA TYR A 100 -10.34 2.77 23.86
C TYR A 100 -9.66 2.96 25.22
N ARG A 101 -8.35 2.76 25.24
CA ARG A 101 -7.47 3.17 26.33
C ARG A 101 -6.36 4.04 25.79
N CYS A 102 -6.23 5.24 26.34
CA CYS A 102 -5.12 6.15 26.04
C CYS A 102 -3.95 5.87 26.98
N ILE A 103 -2.78 5.57 26.42
CA ILE A 103 -1.55 5.22 27.15
C ILE A 103 -0.38 6.10 26.72
N PHE A 104 0.66 6.21 27.53
CA PHE A 104 1.90 6.91 27.14
C PHE A 104 2.66 6.12 26.07
N SER A 105 3.21 6.80 25.06
CA SER A 105 4.02 6.16 23.99
C SER A 105 5.52 6.18 24.25
N ASP A 106 5.98 6.68 25.40
CA ASP A 106 7.41 6.91 25.70
C ASP A 106 8.28 5.65 25.62
N HIS A 107 7.74 4.51 26.04
CA HIS A 107 8.39 3.19 25.97
C HIS A 107 7.87 2.32 24.80
N LEU A 108 6.82 2.76 24.10
CA LEU A 108 6.14 1.98 23.06
C LEU A 108 6.21 2.72 21.72
N THR A 109 7.11 2.28 20.84
CA THR A 109 7.17 2.79 19.45
C THR A 109 6.22 1.99 18.54
N PRO A 110 5.76 2.55 17.40
CA PRO A 110 4.93 1.80 16.43
C PRO A 110 5.61 0.51 15.94
N VAL A 111 6.93 0.53 15.77
CA VAL A 111 7.75 -0.64 15.38
C VAL A 111 7.73 -1.72 16.47
N LEU A 112 7.82 -1.33 17.74
CA LEU A 112 7.74 -2.26 18.86
C LEU A 112 6.33 -2.82 18.99
N ALA A 113 5.31 -1.96 19.00
CA ALA A 113 3.90 -2.37 19.10
C ALA A 113 3.49 -3.37 18.00
N TYR A 114 3.93 -3.14 16.75
CA TYR A 114 3.72 -4.12 15.68
C TYR A 114 4.27 -5.51 16.06
N ARG A 115 5.49 -5.58 16.62
CA ARG A 115 6.12 -6.85 17.01
C ARG A 115 5.54 -7.44 18.30
N CYS A 116 4.95 -6.63 19.16
CA CYS A 116 4.15 -7.10 20.30
C CYS A 116 2.85 -7.79 19.84
N LEU A 117 2.27 -7.37 18.72
CA LEU A 117 1.05 -7.93 18.13
C LEU A 117 1.32 -9.09 17.15
N VAL A 118 2.44 -9.07 16.42
CA VAL A 118 2.79 -10.07 15.40
C VAL A 118 4.14 -10.71 15.68
N ASN A 119 4.15 -12.03 15.87
CA ASN A 119 5.34 -12.83 16.08
C ASN A 119 6.27 -12.82 14.85
N GLU A 120 7.58 -12.91 15.03
CA GLU A 120 8.56 -12.78 13.95
C GLU A 120 8.44 -13.88 12.86
N ASP A 121 8.15 -15.11 13.27
CA ASP A 121 7.98 -16.25 12.35
C ASP A 121 6.57 -16.35 11.72
N ASP A 122 5.59 -15.58 12.21
CA ASP A 122 4.23 -15.62 11.68
C ASP A 122 4.08 -14.67 10.48
N ARG A 123 4.30 -15.24 9.30
CA ARG A 123 4.27 -14.52 8.00
C ARG A 123 2.92 -14.59 7.29
N GLU A 124 1.93 -15.29 7.85
CA GLU A 124 0.59 -15.46 7.28
C GLU A 124 -0.51 -14.79 8.13
N ALA A 125 -0.18 -14.26 9.32
CA ALA A 125 -1.06 -13.39 10.10
C ALA A 125 -1.27 -12.03 9.41
N PRO A 126 -2.48 -11.70 8.90
CA PRO A 126 -2.70 -10.41 8.27
C PRO A 126 -2.55 -9.27 9.29
N SER A 127 -1.81 -8.24 8.90
CA SER A 127 -1.43 -7.14 9.78
C SER A 127 -0.83 -5.97 9.01
N PHE A 128 -0.73 -4.81 9.65
CA PHE A 128 -0.13 -3.64 9.06
C PHE A 128 0.55 -2.71 10.08
N LEU A 129 1.52 -1.95 9.60
CA LEU A 129 2.08 -0.77 10.25
C LEU A 129 2.18 0.33 9.18
N PHE A 130 1.44 1.41 9.40
CA PHE A 130 1.44 2.59 8.54
C PHE A 130 2.05 3.79 9.27
N GLU A 131 2.98 4.46 8.61
CA GLU A 131 3.63 5.66 9.10
C GLU A 131 3.64 6.72 7.99
N SER A 132 3.64 8.00 8.37
CA SER A 132 3.78 9.12 7.44
C SER A 132 5.04 9.90 7.79
N VAL A 133 5.78 10.33 6.76
CA VAL A 133 6.85 11.32 6.90
C VAL A 133 6.67 12.39 5.83
N GLU A 134 6.37 13.60 6.28
CA GLU A 134 6.16 14.78 5.44
C GLU A 134 7.50 15.48 5.19
N GLN A 135 7.81 15.74 3.93
CA GLN A 135 9.01 16.51 3.57
C GLN A 135 8.60 17.94 3.24
N GLY A 136 9.01 18.88 4.09
CA GLY A 136 8.70 20.31 3.97
C GLY A 136 9.93 21.15 3.65
N GLN A 137 9.72 22.40 3.27
CA GLN A 137 10.79 23.36 2.96
C GLN A 137 11.79 23.59 4.11
N LYS A 138 11.40 23.30 5.36
CA LYS A 138 12.24 23.45 6.57
C LYS A 138 12.81 22.14 7.11
N GLY A 139 12.61 21.00 6.42
CA GLY A 139 13.14 19.70 6.83
C GLY A 139 12.15 18.54 6.68
N THR A 140 12.60 17.36 7.09
CA THR A 140 11.79 16.14 7.14
C THR A 140 11.09 16.05 8.49
N ASN A 141 9.76 16.05 8.49
CA ASN A 141 8.91 15.94 9.67
C ASN A 141 8.24 14.56 9.70
N VAL A 142 8.27 13.87 10.84
CA VAL A 142 7.41 12.70 11.03
C VAL A 142 5.96 13.19 11.11
N GLY A 143 5.06 12.57 10.35
CA GLY A 143 3.63 12.88 10.40
C GLY A 143 3.07 12.59 11.79
N ARG A 144 2.02 13.33 12.20
CA ARG A 144 1.49 13.27 13.58
C ARG A 144 1.13 11.86 14.03
N PHE A 145 0.64 11.02 13.12
CA PHE A 145 0.09 9.71 13.46
C PHE A 145 0.83 8.52 12.82
N SER A 146 0.84 7.39 13.54
CA SER A 146 1.16 6.07 13.00
C SER A 146 0.14 5.06 13.49
N ILE A 147 -0.16 4.06 12.68
CA ILE A 147 -1.28 3.15 12.91
C ILE A 147 -0.78 1.71 12.77
N VAL A 148 -1.11 0.88 13.76
CA VAL A 148 -0.79 -0.55 13.80
C VAL A 148 -2.09 -1.34 13.92
N GLY A 149 -2.20 -2.43 13.18
CA GLY A 149 -3.28 -3.42 13.35
C GLY A 149 -2.78 -4.81 13.01
N ALA A 150 -3.37 -5.82 13.62
CA ALA A 150 -3.04 -7.23 13.41
C ALA A 150 -4.29 -8.09 13.65
N GLN A 151 -4.30 -9.31 13.10
CA GLN A 151 -5.34 -10.31 13.36
C GLN A 151 -6.76 -9.76 13.09
N PRO A 152 -7.11 -9.47 11.82
CA PRO A 152 -8.42 -8.93 11.49
C PRO A 152 -9.54 -9.91 11.91
N THR A 153 -10.70 -9.37 12.29
CA THR A 153 -11.88 -10.17 12.64
C THR A 153 -12.50 -10.85 11.43
N MET A 154 -12.34 -10.27 10.24
CA MET A 154 -12.78 -10.85 8.97
C MET A 154 -11.76 -10.57 7.86
N GLU A 155 -11.61 -11.49 6.92
CA GLU A 155 -10.84 -11.29 5.69
C GLU A 155 -11.70 -11.55 4.43
N ILE A 156 -11.44 -10.77 3.37
CA ILE A 156 -11.95 -10.98 2.03
C ILE A 156 -10.76 -11.09 1.09
N VAL A 157 -10.61 -12.27 0.46
CA VAL A 157 -9.52 -12.57 -0.47
C VAL A 157 -10.14 -13.00 -1.79
N ALA A 158 -9.94 -12.21 -2.85
CA ALA A 158 -10.50 -12.47 -4.17
C ALA A 158 -9.39 -12.79 -5.19
N LYS A 159 -9.62 -13.80 -6.02
CA LYS A 159 -8.84 -14.07 -7.23
C LYS A 159 -9.79 -14.38 -8.39
N GLU A 160 -9.75 -13.54 -9.40
CA GLU A 160 -10.77 -13.48 -10.45
C GLU A 160 -12.17 -13.49 -9.82
N ASN A 161 -13.08 -14.34 -10.29
CA ASN A 161 -14.42 -14.43 -9.73
C ASN A 161 -14.54 -15.34 -8.50
N THR A 162 -13.43 -15.88 -7.97
CA THR A 162 -13.45 -16.71 -6.75
C THR A 162 -13.11 -15.86 -5.54
N VAL A 163 -14.04 -15.75 -4.60
CA VAL A 163 -13.83 -15.02 -3.34
C VAL A 163 -13.85 -15.98 -2.16
N THR A 164 -12.82 -15.91 -1.34
CA THR A 164 -12.80 -16.50 0.01
C THR A 164 -13.13 -15.42 1.03
N ILE A 165 -14.16 -15.66 1.84
CA ILE A 165 -14.46 -14.88 3.04
C ILE A 165 -14.08 -15.74 4.25
N MET A 166 -13.27 -15.20 5.16
CA MET A 166 -12.90 -15.83 6.42
C MET A 166 -13.39 -14.96 7.57
N ASP A 167 -14.32 -15.46 8.37
CA ASP A 167 -14.78 -14.80 9.60
C ASP A 167 -14.07 -15.49 10.76
N HIS A 168 -13.14 -14.78 11.41
CA HIS A 168 -12.31 -15.32 12.48
C HIS A 168 -13.00 -15.29 13.84
N GLU A 169 -14.06 -14.49 14.00
CA GLU A 169 -14.88 -14.48 15.22
C GLU A 169 -15.82 -15.69 15.25
N GLN A 170 -16.42 -16.03 14.10
CA GLN A 170 -17.25 -17.23 13.94
C GLN A 170 -16.43 -18.50 13.61
N GLY A 171 -15.15 -18.35 13.27
CA GLY A 171 -14.28 -19.45 12.84
C GLY A 171 -14.69 -20.08 11.51
N THR A 172 -15.32 -19.32 10.60
CA THR A 172 -15.85 -19.84 9.33
C THR A 172 -14.97 -19.44 8.13
N ARG A 173 -14.94 -20.32 7.12
CA ARG A 173 -14.39 -20.02 5.79
C ARG A 173 -15.43 -20.38 4.74
N LYS A 174 -15.87 -19.38 3.97
CA LYS A 174 -16.75 -19.55 2.81
C LYS A 174 -15.97 -19.25 1.54
N GLU A 175 -16.25 -20.00 0.49
CA GLU A 175 -15.77 -19.73 -0.87
C GLU A 175 -17.00 -19.54 -1.76
N GLU A 176 -17.05 -18.45 -2.52
CA GLU A 176 -18.19 -18.11 -3.36
C GLU A 176 -17.77 -17.45 -4.67
N PHE A 177 -18.65 -17.51 -5.66
CA PHE A 177 -18.47 -16.82 -6.93
C PHE A 177 -18.99 -15.38 -6.80
N SER A 178 -18.16 -14.38 -7.14
CA SER A 178 -18.58 -12.98 -7.26
C SER A 178 -18.06 -12.37 -8.55
N GLU A 179 -18.96 -11.74 -9.30
CA GLU A 179 -18.59 -10.95 -10.46
C GLU A 179 -17.89 -9.62 -10.10
N ASP A 180 -18.08 -9.12 -8.89
CA ASP A 180 -17.53 -7.85 -8.41
C ASP A 180 -17.20 -7.93 -6.92
N PRO A 181 -16.03 -8.49 -6.56
CA PRO A 181 -15.64 -8.65 -5.15
C PRO A 181 -15.48 -7.32 -4.42
N MET A 182 -15.33 -6.19 -5.13
CA MET A 182 -15.30 -4.85 -4.53
C MET A 182 -16.63 -4.43 -3.88
N ALA A 183 -17.76 -5.06 -4.25
CA ALA A 183 -19.06 -4.81 -3.66
C ALA A 183 -19.29 -5.54 -2.32
N LEU A 184 -18.43 -6.51 -1.95
CA LEU A 184 -18.61 -7.29 -0.73
C LEU A 184 -18.35 -6.49 0.56
N PRO A 185 -17.26 -5.70 0.70
CA PRO A 185 -17.08 -4.85 1.88
C PRO A 185 -18.25 -3.88 2.16
N PRO A 186 -18.77 -3.09 1.19
CA PRO A 186 -19.95 -2.25 1.43
C PRO A 186 -21.21 -3.05 1.75
N SER A 187 -21.41 -4.23 1.15
CA SER A 187 -22.55 -5.10 1.46
C SER A 187 -22.48 -5.68 2.87
N ILE A 188 -21.29 -5.98 3.39
CA ILE A 188 -21.10 -6.50 4.75
C ILE A 188 -21.34 -5.41 5.80
N MET A 189 -21.05 -4.15 5.48
CA MET A 189 -21.23 -3.00 6.36
C MET A 189 -22.57 -2.26 6.23
N SER A 190 -23.52 -2.73 5.41
CA SER A 190 -24.76 -2.00 5.09
C SER A 190 -25.55 -1.53 6.31
N ASP A 191 -25.56 -2.37 7.35
CA ASP A 191 -26.38 -2.18 8.55
C ASP A 191 -25.56 -1.55 9.70
N TRP A 192 -24.30 -1.20 9.45
CA TRP A 192 -23.39 -0.68 10.47
C TRP A 192 -23.54 0.84 10.59
N LYS A 193 -23.73 1.29 11.82
CA LYS A 193 -23.90 2.69 12.22
C LYS A 193 -22.78 3.01 13.21
N PRO A 194 -21.55 3.28 12.73
CA PRO A 194 -20.44 3.66 13.58
C PRO A 194 -20.75 4.98 14.31
N VAL A 195 -20.55 5.00 15.62
CA VAL A 195 -20.62 6.25 16.40
C VAL A 195 -19.21 6.84 16.51
N LEU A 196 -19.06 8.09 16.07
CA LEU A 196 -17.85 8.87 16.30
C LEU A 196 -17.91 9.47 17.71
N ILE A 197 -16.77 9.47 18.40
CA ILE A 197 -16.60 10.05 19.74
C ILE A 197 -15.46 11.07 19.70
N ASP A 198 -15.60 12.18 20.43
CA ASP A 198 -14.69 13.34 20.33
C ASP A 198 -13.29 13.06 20.93
N GLU A 199 -13.17 12.03 21.76
CA GLU A 199 -11.94 11.64 22.45
C GLU A 199 -10.96 10.84 21.57
N LEU A 200 -11.40 10.35 20.41
CA LEU A 200 -10.53 9.69 19.44
C LEU A 200 -9.94 10.68 18.43
N PRO A 201 -8.69 10.48 17.97
CA PRO A 201 -8.10 11.32 16.95
C PRO A 201 -8.83 11.14 15.60
N ASP A 202 -9.02 12.25 14.89
CA ASP A 202 -9.66 12.31 13.56
C ASP A 202 -8.71 11.79 12.45
N VAL A 203 -8.48 10.48 12.53
CA VAL A 203 -7.73 9.59 11.62
C VAL A 203 -8.38 8.21 11.60
N PHE A 204 -7.86 7.31 10.77
CA PHE A 204 -8.31 5.91 10.76
C PHE A 204 -8.10 5.26 12.14
N CYS A 205 -9.21 4.86 12.77
CA CYS A 205 -9.24 4.23 14.09
C CYS A 205 -9.77 2.79 14.05
N GLY A 206 -9.92 2.19 12.87
CA GLY A 206 -10.48 0.85 12.67
C GLY A 206 -11.22 0.73 11.33
N GLY A 207 -11.44 -0.50 10.86
CA GLY A 207 -12.11 -0.80 9.59
C GLY A 207 -11.26 -1.61 8.61
N TRP A 208 -11.60 -1.54 7.32
CA TRP A 208 -10.97 -2.35 6.27
C TRP A 208 -9.58 -1.84 5.88
N VAL A 209 -8.58 -2.72 5.93
CA VAL A 209 -7.20 -2.46 5.50
C VAL A 209 -6.69 -3.62 4.65
N GLY A 210 -5.96 -3.31 3.58
CA GLY A 210 -5.41 -4.31 2.67
C GLY A 210 -4.95 -3.69 1.36
N TYR A 211 -5.00 -4.47 0.28
CA TYR A 211 -4.65 -4.00 -1.06
C TYR A 211 -5.67 -4.38 -2.12
N PHE A 212 -5.72 -3.53 -3.14
CA PHE A 212 -6.32 -3.79 -4.45
C PHE A 212 -5.17 -3.82 -5.45
N SER A 213 -4.98 -4.93 -6.15
CA SER A 213 -3.97 -5.09 -7.19
C SER A 213 -4.31 -4.26 -8.43
N TYR A 214 -3.37 -4.12 -9.36
CA TYR A 214 -3.64 -3.50 -10.66
C TYR A 214 -4.77 -4.22 -11.42
N ASP A 215 -4.81 -5.55 -11.41
CA ASP A 215 -5.83 -6.36 -12.08
C ASP A 215 -7.24 -6.20 -11.49
N THR A 216 -7.40 -5.50 -10.36
CA THR A 216 -8.71 -5.00 -9.90
C THR A 216 -9.44 -4.19 -10.98
N VAL A 217 -8.70 -3.51 -11.88
CA VAL A 217 -9.28 -2.78 -13.02
C VAL A 217 -10.18 -3.68 -13.89
N ARG A 218 -9.93 -4.99 -13.93
CA ARG A 218 -10.71 -5.96 -14.71
C ARG A 218 -12.13 -6.15 -14.17
N TYR A 219 -12.38 -5.90 -12.88
CA TYR A 219 -13.74 -5.87 -12.32
C TYR A 219 -14.51 -4.61 -12.72
N VAL A 220 -13.82 -3.51 -13.03
CA VAL A 220 -14.42 -2.21 -13.43
C VAL A 220 -14.59 -2.14 -14.94
N GLU A 221 -13.52 -2.41 -15.69
CA GLU A 221 -13.44 -2.32 -17.15
C GLU A 221 -13.64 -3.69 -17.83
N LYS A 222 -14.51 -4.55 -17.27
CA LYS A 222 -14.78 -5.95 -17.68
C LYS A 222 -14.87 -6.18 -19.19
N ARG A 223 -15.46 -5.23 -19.93
CA ARG A 223 -15.65 -5.31 -21.38
C ARG A 223 -14.36 -5.07 -22.18
N LYS A 224 -13.46 -4.21 -21.68
CA LYS A 224 -12.17 -3.89 -22.31
C LYS A 224 -11.08 -4.87 -21.87
N LEU A 225 -11.05 -5.21 -20.58
CA LEU A 225 -9.97 -5.96 -19.93
C LEU A 225 -10.46 -7.25 -19.23
N PRO A 226 -11.14 -8.19 -19.92
CA PRO A 226 -11.58 -9.43 -19.30
C PRO A 226 -10.38 -10.29 -18.82
N PHE A 227 -10.57 -11.05 -17.73
CA PHE A 227 -9.55 -11.97 -17.20
C PHE A 227 -9.08 -13.01 -18.23
N SER A 228 -9.96 -13.47 -19.13
CA SER A 228 -9.59 -14.36 -20.24
C SER A 228 -8.63 -13.77 -21.29
N LYS A 229 -8.32 -12.47 -21.20
CA LYS A 229 -7.28 -11.78 -21.97
C LYS A 229 -6.19 -11.17 -21.08
N ALA A 230 -6.09 -11.58 -19.82
CA ALA A 230 -4.97 -11.20 -18.98
C ALA A 230 -3.66 -11.81 -19.51
N PRO A 231 -2.51 -11.14 -19.28
CA PRO A 231 -1.21 -11.80 -19.34
C PRO A 231 -1.13 -12.99 -18.38
N GLU A 232 -0.18 -13.90 -18.59
CA GLU A 232 0.08 -15.02 -17.67
C GLU A 232 0.42 -14.49 -16.27
N ASP A 233 -0.36 -14.90 -15.25
CA ASP A 233 -0.07 -14.59 -13.84
C ASP A 233 0.99 -15.56 -13.30
N ASP A 234 2.24 -15.11 -13.34
CA ASP A 234 3.40 -15.84 -12.84
C ASP A 234 3.62 -15.69 -11.32
N ARG A 235 2.72 -15.01 -10.60
CA ARG A 235 2.77 -14.81 -9.14
C ARG A 235 1.66 -15.50 -8.38
N GLY A 236 0.48 -15.66 -8.98
CA GLY A 236 -0.71 -16.23 -8.34
C GLY A 236 -1.18 -15.43 -7.12
N LEU A 237 -0.97 -14.10 -7.11
CA LEU A 237 -1.46 -13.25 -6.02
C LEU A 237 -2.99 -13.12 -6.09
N PRO A 238 -3.68 -12.97 -4.95
CA PRO A 238 -5.02 -12.38 -4.90
C PRO A 238 -5.06 -11.05 -5.65
N ASP A 239 -6.17 -10.77 -6.33
CA ASP A 239 -6.38 -9.46 -6.94
C ASP A 239 -6.81 -8.45 -5.88
N ILE A 240 -7.48 -8.91 -4.81
CA ILE A 240 -7.90 -8.13 -3.65
C ILE A 240 -7.62 -8.96 -2.40
N HIS A 241 -7.03 -8.33 -1.39
CA HIS A 241 -6.93 -8.90 -0.05
C HIS A 241 -7.23 -7.81 0.97
N LEU A 242 -8.29 -7.95 1.74
CA LEU A 242 -8.72 -7.02 2.78
C LEU A 242 -8.88 -7.76 4.11
N GLY A 243 -8.47 -7.14 5.21
CA GLY A 243 -8.83 -7.50 6.57
C GLY A 243 -9.67 -6.40 7.21
N LEU A 244 -10.69 -6.77 7.98
CA LEU A 244 -11.45 -5.90 8.86
C LEU A 244 -10.77 -5.85 10.23
N TYR A 245 -10.27 -4.69 10.64
CA TYR A 245 -9.57 -4.53 11.90
C TYR A 245 -10.46 -3.73 12.87
N ASN A 246 -11.08 -4.45 13.80
CA ASN A 246 -11.74 -3.86 14.97
C ASN A 246 -10.70 -3.41 16.01
N ASP A 247 -9.51 -4.03 16.00
CA ASP A 247 -8.40 -3.80 16.93
C ASP A 247 -7.28 -3.02 16.24
N VAL A 248 -6.98 -1.82 16.76
CA VAL A 248 -5.84 -1.00 16.28
C VAL A 248 -5.13 -0.26 17.42
N VAL A 249 -3.89 0.14 17.17
CA VAL A 249 -3.14 1.06 18.01
C VAL A 249 -2.74 2.29 17.18
N VAL A 250 -3.27 3.46 17.56
CA VAL A 250 -3.01 4.75 16.90
C VAL A 250 -2.06 5.58 17.78
N PHE A 251 -0.85 5.82 17.29
CA PHE A 251 0.15 6.66 17.96
C PHE A 251 -0.03 8.11 17.60
N ASP A 252 -0.03 9.00 18.59
CA ASP A 252 0.10 10.44 18.42
C ASP A 252 1.50 10.89 18.86
N HIS A 253 2.34 11.20 17.86
CA HIS A 253 3.74 11.59 18.06
C HIS A 253 3.90 13.02 18.60
N VAL A 254 2.85 13.85 18.51
CA VAL A 254 2.86 15.22 19.04
C VAL A 254 2.48 15.19 20.52
N GLU A 255 1.41 14.48 20.88
CA GLU A 255 0.91 14.40 22.26
C GLU A 255 1.59 13.32 23.13
N LYS A 256 2.46 12.47 22.55
CA LYS A 256 3.16 11.36 23.23
C LYS A 256 2.22 10.31 23.82
N LYS A 257 1.14 10.04 23.08
CA LYS A 257 0.08 9.09 23.43
C LYS A 257 0.01 7.96 22.41
N ALA A 258 -0.54 6.83 22.83
CA ALA A 258 -1.12 5.84 21.94
C ALA A 258 -2.55 5.54 22.38
N TYR A 259 -3.47 5.51 21.42
CA TYR A 259 -4.84 5.08 21.61
C TYR A 259 -4.90 3.61 21.20
N VAL A 260 -5.09 2.72 22.18
CA VAL A 260 -5.42 1.31 21.94
C VAL A 260 -6.94 1.24 21.79
N ILE A 261 -7.44 0.79 20.65
CA ILE A 261 -8.85 0.91 20.26
C ILE A 261 -9.40 -0.47 19.90
N HIS A 262 -10.60 -0.77 20.40
CA HIS A 262 -11.38 -1.96 20.08
C HIS A 262 -12.81 -1.54 19.68
N TRP A 263 -13.28 -1.95 18.49
CA TRP A 263 -14.65 -1.67 18.03
C TRP A 263 -15.63 -2.80 18.37
N VAL A 264 -16.71 -2.44 19.05
CA VAL A 264 -17.76 -3.35 19.52
C VAL A 264 -19.02 -3.24 18.65
N ARG A 265 -19.55 -4.38 18.21
CA ARG A 265 -20.85 -4.51 17.53
C ARG A 265 -21.94 -4.88 18.52
N VAL A 266 -22.69 -3.87 19.00
CA VAL A 266 -23.69 -4.06 20.07
C VAL A 266 -24.84 -4.97 19.65
N ASP A 267 -25.19 -4.98 18.36
CA ASP A 267 -26.25 -5.80 17.78
C ASP A 267 -25.89 -7.29 17.64
N GLN A 268 -24.67 -7.70 18.04
CA GLN A 268 -24.29 -9.11 18.19
C GLN A 268 -24.56 -9.68 19.60
N PHE A 269 -24.96 -8.84 20.56
CA PHE A 269 -25.16 -9.20 21.96
C PHE A 269 -26.62 -9.06 22.40
N SER A 270 -26.97 -9.67 23.53
CA SER A 270 -28.32 -9.62 24.11
C SER A 270 -28.65 -8.27 24.73
N SER A 271 -27.63 -7.53 25.19
CA SER A 271 -27.77 -6.18 25.72
C SER A 271 -26.49 -5.34 25.54
N ALA A 272 -26.61 -4.02 25.72
CA ALA A 272 -25.47 -3.11 25.65
C ALA A 272 -24.47 -3.32 26.81
N GLU A 273 -24.94 -3.78 27.97
CA GLU A 273 -24.10 -4.16 29.11
C GLU A 273 -23.25 -5.40 28.79
N GLU A 274 -23.81 -6.41 28.12
CA GLU A 274 -23.07 -7.59 27.67
C GLU A 274 -22.01 -7.22 26.63
N ALA A 275 -22.39 -6.39 25.65
CA ALA A 275 -21.47 -5.86 24.64
C ALA A 275 -20.31 -5.06 25.25
N PHE A 276 -20.61 -4.21 26.24
CA PHE A 276 -19.59 -3.45 26.97
C PHE A 276 -18.63 -4.37 27.73
N GLN A 277 -19.13 -5.39 28.41
CA GLN A 277 -18.30 -6.33 29.17
C GLN A 277 -17.39 -7.20 28.28
N ASP A 278 -17.86 -7.65 27.12
CA ASP A 278 -16.99 -8.35 26.16
C ASP A 278 -15.96 -7.39 25.54
N GLY A 279 -16.41 -6.20 25.13
CA GLY A 279 -15.54 -5.17 24.57
C GLY A 279 -14.43 -4.71 25.51
N GLN A 280 -14.73 -4.49 26.80
CA GLN A 280 -13.72 -4.16 27.81
C GLN A 280 -12.73 -5.31 28.03
N ARG A 281 -13.18 -6.58 28.06
CA ARG A 281 -12.28 -7.74 28.14
C ARG A 281 -11.33 -7.83 26.94
N ARG A 282 -11.83 -7.56 25.72
CA ARG A 282 -11.01 -7.54 24.50
C ARG A 282 -10.04 -6.37 24.47
N LEU A 283 -10.47 -5.18 24.89
CA LEU A 283 -9.61 -4.01 25.05
C LEU A 283 -8.51 -4.25 26.09
N ASP A 284 -8.84 -4.80 27.27
CA ASP A 284 -7.86 -5.16 28.30
C ASP A 284 -6.83 -6.16 27.77
N PHE A 285 -7.28 -7.18 27.01
CA PHE A 285 -6.38 -8.12 26.37
C PHE A 285 -5.44 -7.42 25.37
N LEU A 286 -5.97 -6.59 24.46
CA LEU A 286 -5.18 -5.82 23.49
C LEU A 286 -4.19 -4.85 24.15
N VAL A 287 -4.57 -4.22 25.27
CA VAL A 287 -3.67 -3.37 26.09
C VAL A 287 -2.56 -4.21 26.71
N SER A 288 -2.89 -5.35 27.33
CA SER A 288 -1.90 -6.25 27.93
C SER A 288 -0.85 -6.71 26.92
N ARG A 289 -1.26 -6.95 25.66
CA ARG A 289 -0.37 -7.31 24.54
C ARG A 289 0.68 -6.24 24.23
N VAL A 290 0.48 -4.97 24.57
CA VAL A 290 1.40 -3.87 24.24
C VAL A 290 2.02 -3.18 25.47
N GLN A 291 1.51 -3.41 26.68
CA GLN A 291 2.06 -2.85 27.93
C GLN A 291 2.67 -3.89 28.88
N ASP A 292 2.07 -5.08 29.01
CA ASP A 292 2.36 -6.02 30.10
C ASP A 292 3.17 -7.26 29.66
N ILE A 293 3.82 -7.20 28.49
CA ILE A 293 4.71 -8.26 28.00
C ILE A 293 6.18 -7.86 28.11
N ASP A 294 7.07 -8.86 28.24
CA ASP A 294 8.50 -8.66 27.98
C ASP A 294 8.66 -8.26 26.50
N PRO A 295 9.14 -7.03 26.18
CA PRO A 295 9.11 -6.52 24.83
C PRO A 295 9.97 -7.38 23.90
N PRO A 296 9.45 -7.77 22.71
CA PRO A 296 10.18 -8.64 21.80
C PRO A 296 11.51 -8.01 21.39
N ARG A 297 12.58 -8.80 21.44
CA ARG A 297 13.93 -8.35 21.09
C ARG A 297 14.03 -8.06 19.60
N LEU A 298 13.82 -6.79 19.24
CA LEU A 298 14.14 -6.30 17.91
C LEU A 298 15.65 -6.47 17.64
N SER A 299 16.00 -7.00 16.46
CA SER A 299 17.37 -6.94 15.94
C SER A 299 17.89 -5.51 16.06
N SER A 300 19.03 -5.29 16.72
CA SER A 300 19.61 -3.94 16.84
C SER A 300 19.88 -3.32 15.48
N GLY A 301 20.20 -4.17 14.48
CA GLY A 301 20.50 -3.77 13.12
C GLY A 301 21.75 -2.90 12.99
N SER A 302 22.09 -2.54 11.75
CA SER A 302 22.98 -1.41 11.48
C SER A 302 22.69 -0.87 10.09
N VAL A 303 22.52 0.44 9.96
CA VAL A 303 22.32 1.09 8.66
C VAL A 303 23.60 1.83 8.29
N LYS A 304 24.29 1.36 7.25
CA LYS A 304 25.37 2.10 6.61
C LYS A 304 24.80 2.84 5.41
N LEU A 305 24.59 4.14 5.53
CA LEU A 305 24.05 5.01 4.48
C LEU A 305 25.09 5.24 3.37
N GLN A 306 25.36 4.20 2.58
CA GLN A 306 26.19 4.25 1.38
C GLN A 306 25.30 4.31 0.13
N THR A 307 24.34 5.24 0.11
CA THR A 307 23.32 5.36 -0.96
C THR A 307 23.90 5.70 -2.33
N GLY A 308 25.13 6.23 -2.39
CA GLY A 308 25.88 6.46 -3.63
C GLY A 308 26.61 5.23 -4.19
N LEU A 309 26.64 4.10 -3.47
CA LEU A 309 27.19 2.84 -3.98
C LEU A 309 26.05 1.98 -4.53
N PHE A 310 26.11 1.68 -5.84
CA PHE A 310 25.25 0.66 -6.42
C PHE A 310 25.61 -0.71 -5.83
N GLY A 311 24.61 -1.37 -5.23
CA GLY A 311 24.76 -2.76 -4.80
C GLY A 311 24.94 -3.72 -5.98
N ALA A 312 25.15 -5.01 -5.68
CA ALA A 312 25.23 -6.04 -6.72
C ALA A 312 24.03 -5.97 -7.68
N ALA A 313 24.32 -6.01 -8.98
CA ALA A 313 23.35 -5.81 -10.06
C ALA A 313 22.15 -6.77 -9.97
N ILE A 314 20.96 -6.25 -10.27
CA ILE A 314 19.73 -7.04 -10.27
C ILE A 314 19.58 -7.70 -11.64
N ASN A 315 20.07 -8.94 -11.74
CA ASN A 315 20.17 -9.66 -13.01
C ASN A 315 18.89 -10.43 -13.40
N LYS A 316 17.85 -10.45 -12.53
CA LYS A 316 16.56 -11.07 -12.85
C LYS A 316 15.52 -9.98 -13.09
N SER A 317 15.10 -9.86 -14.34
CA SER A 317 13.93 -9.10 -14.80
C SER A 317 12.93 -10.06 -15.46
N ASN A 318 11.66 -9.68 -15.53
CA ASN A 318 10.65 -10.40 -16.32
C ASN A 318 10.72 -10.10 -17.82
N MET A 319 11.56 -9.15 -18.24
CA MET A 319 11.83 -8.85 -19.65
C MET A 319 13.26 -8.35 -19.87
N THR A 320 13.75 -8.48 -21.10
CA THR A 320 15.06 -7.97 -21.52
C THR A 320 15.01 -6.48 -21.84
N GLU A 321 16.17 -5.82 -21.82
CA GLU A 321 16.32 -4.42 -22.23
C GLU A 321 15.83 -4.17 -23.67
N ALA A 322 16.06 -5.14 -24.57
CA ALA A 322 15.62 -5.08 -25.96
C ALA A 322 14.09 -5.15 -26.09
N GLU A 323 13.44 -6.00 -25.29
CA GLU A 323 11.97 -6.09 -25.24
C GLU A 323 11.34 -4.81 -24.66
N TYR A 324 11.91 -4.25 -23.58
CA TYR A 324 11.44 -2.98 -23.02
C TYR A 324 11.58 -1.82 -24.03
N LYS A 325 12.74 -1.71 -24.71
CA LYS A 325 12.94 -0.73 -25.79
C LYS A 325 11.95 -0.89 -26.95
N ASN A 326 11.65 -2.13 -27.35
CA ASN A 326 10.65 -2.41 -28.38
C ASN A 326 9.23 -2.04 -27.92
N ALA A 327 8.88 -2.26 -26.65
CA ALA A 327 7.61 -1.81 -26.09
C ALA A 327 7.48 -0.28 -26.08
N VAL A 328 8.56 0.45 -25.76
CA VAL A 328 8.62 1.92 -25.85
C VAL A 328 8.43 2.41 -27.29
N LEU A 329 9.05 1.78 -28.28
CA LEU A 329 8.87 2.14 -29.69
C LEU A 329 7.40 1.94 -30.14
N LYS A 330 6.78 0.82 -29.77
CA LYS A 330 5.35 0.58 -30.04
C LYS A 330 4.42 1.59 -29.35
N ALA A 331 4.75 1.99 -28.12
CA ALA A 331 4.03 3.06 -27.44
C ALA A 331 4.14 4.39 -28.22
N GLN A 332 5.32 4.71 -28.75
CA GLN A 332 5.51 5.89 -29.61
C GLN A 332 4.73 5.80 -30.93
N GLU A 333 4.61 4.62 -31.54
CA GLU A 333 3.77 4.39 -32.72
C GLU A 333 2.29 4.66 -32.42
N HIS A 334 1.76 4.15 -31.30
CA HIS A 334 0.38 4.42 -30.85
C HIS A 334 0.13 5.90 -30.50
N ILE A 335 1.12 6.58 -29.90
CA ILE A 335 1.03 8.03 -29.65
C ILE A 335 1.01 8.82 -30.96
N ALA A 336 1.88 8.46 -31.93
CA ALA A 336 1.92 9.12 -33.24
C ALA A 336 0.67 8.85 -34.09
N ALA A 337 0.00 7.70 -33.90
CA ALA A 337 -1.28 7.38 -34.52
C ALA A 337 -2.46 8.14 -33.89
N GLY A 338 -2.30 8.68 -32.68
CA GLY A 338 -3.35 9.34 -31.91
C GLY A 338 -4.25 8.37 -31.12
N ASP A 339 -3.84 7.12 -30.93
CA ASP A 339 -4.57 6.14 -30.11
C ASP A 339 -4.53 6.52 -28.62
N ILE A 340 -3.40 7.07 -28.18
CA ILE A 340 -3.13 7.51 -26.80
C ILE A 340 -2.27 8.78 -26.78
N PHE A 341 -2.35 9.53 -25.70
CA PHE A 341 -1.43 10.65 -25.42
C PHE A 341 -0.21 10.19 -24.59
N GLN A 342 -0.41 9.21 -23.71
CA GLN A 342 0.62 8.63 -22.84
C GLN A 342 0.24 7.20 -22.44
N ILE A 343 1.26 6.35 -22.25
CA ILE A 343 1.17 5.07 -21.53
C ILE A 343 2.37 4.93 -20.59
N VAL A 344 2.16 4.29 -19.43
CA VAL A 344 3.20 4.03 -18.43
C VAL A 344 3.58 2.56 -18.47
N LEU A 345 4.72 2.25 -19.09
CA LEU A 345 5.25 0.89 -19.18
C LEU A 345 6.06 0.54 -17.94
N SER A 346 5.89 -0.67 -17.40
CA SER A 346 6.62 -1.18 -16.24
C SER A 346 7.30 -2.53 -16.51
N GLN A 347 8.34 -2.82 -15.74
CA GLN A 347 9.01 -4.12 -15.71
C GLN A 347 9.30 -4.53 -14.27
N ARG A 348 9.33 -5.84 -14.00
CA ARG A 348 9.51 -6.39 -12.66
C ARG A 348 10.92 -6.94 -12.49
N PHE A 349 11.65 -6.32 -11.57
CA PHE A 349 12.95 -6.80 -11.09
C PHE A 349 12.78 -7.68 -9.85
N GLU A 350 13.62 -8.72 -9.74
CA GLU A 350 13.52 -9.70 -8.66
C GLU A 350 14.87 -10.02 -8.02
N ARG A 351 14.84 -10.23 -6.70
CA ARG A 351 16.00 -10.67 -5.92
C ARG A 351 15.58 -11.62 -4.81
N ARG A 352 16.24 -12.77 -4.71
CA ARG A 352 16.12 -13.65 -3.53
C ARG A 352 16.96 -13.06 -2.39
N THR A 353 16.39 -13.05 -1.19
CA THR A 353 17.02 -12.51 0.03
C THR A 353 16.67 -13.40 1.23
N PHE A 354 17.53 -13.38 2.24
CA PHE A 354 17.28 -13.95 3.56
C PHE A 354 16.96 -12.88 4.61
N ALA A 355 16.99 -11.60 4.24
CA ALA A 355 16.57 -10.51 5.12
C ALA A 355 15.09 -10.67 5.46
N ASP A 356 14.73 -10.50 6.73
CA ASP A 356 13.32 -10.48 7.11
C ASP A 356 12.62 -9.25 6.49
N PRO A 357 11.40 -9.37 5.95
CA PRO A 357 10.69 -8.25 5.36
C PRO A 357 10.52 -7.04 6.30
N PHE A 358 10.44 -7.26 7.62
CA PHE A 358 10.35 -6.17 8.59
C PHE A 358 11.66 -5.42 8.77
N GLU A 359 12.81 -6.11 8.64
CA GLU A 359 14.12 -5.44 8.59
C GLU A 359 14.28 -4.64 7.29
N VAL A 360 13.70 -5.10 6.17
CA VAL A 360 13.63 -4.32 4.93
C VAL A 360 12.78 -3.05 5.14
N TYR A 361 11.64 -3.15 5.83
CA TYR A 361 10.82 -1.99 6.20
C TYR A 361 11.57 -1.01 7.12
N ARG A 362 12.18 -1.52 8.18
CA ARG A 362 12.99 -0.72 9.12
C ARG A 362 14.14 -0.01 8.43
N ALA A 363 14.81 -0.64 7.46
CA ALA A 363 15.83 0.00 6.64
C ALA A 363 15.22 1.05 5.69
N LEU A 364 14.08 0.77 5.06
CA LEU A 364 13.41 1.69 4.14
C LEU A 364 12.97 2.99 4.83
N ARG A 365 12.45 2.91 6.07
CA ARG A 365 12.14 4.09 6.92
C ARG A 365 13.32 5.04 7.09
N VAL A 366 14.55 4.53 7.09
CA VAL A 366 15.79 5.32 7.28
C VAL A 366 16.33 5.81 5.93
N VAL A 367 16.30 4.97 4.89
CA VAL A 367 16.90 5.28 3.58
C VAL A 367 16.01 6.18 2.72
N ASN A 368 14.69 5.97 2.74
CA ASN A 368 13.74 6.77 1.97
C ASN A 368 12.42 6.94 2.74
N PRO A 369 12.35 7.84 3.74
CA PRO A 369 11.10 8.18 4.38
C PRO A 369 10.18 8.98 3.44
N SER A 370 8.90 8.61 3.40
CA SER A 370 7.88 9.21 2.52
C SER A 370 6.53 9.41 3.24
N PRO A 371 5.58 10.19 2.66
CA PRO A 371 4.25 10.39 3.23
C PRO A 371 3.43 9.11 3.44
N TYR A 372 3.72 8.02 2.72
CA TYR A 372 3.05 6.73 2.88
C TYR A 372 4.08 5.60 3.03
N MET A 373 4.55 5.39 4.26
CA MET A 373 5.31 4.20 4.64
C MET A 373 4.34 3.07 4.96
N ILE A 374 4.51 1.94 4.30
CA ILE A 374 3.59 0.80 4.36
C ILE A 374 4.40 -0.46 4.68
N TYR A 375 4.09 -1.09 5.81
CA TYR A 375 4.25 -2.52 6.01
C TYR A 375 2.85 -3.13 6.05
N LEU A 376 2.54 -4.02 5.10
CA LEU A 376 1.25 -4.71 5.04
C LEU A 376 1.52 -6.19 4.77
N GLN A 377 1.24 -7.02 5.77
CA GLN A 377 1.25 -8.47 5.65
C GLN A 377 -0.14 -8.94 5.24
N ALA A 378 -0.21 -9.64 4.12
CA ALA A 378 -1.40 -10.30 3.58
C ALA A 378 -1.03 -11.75 3.24
N ARG A 379 -2.03 -12.63 3.14
CA ARG A 379 -1.78 -14.06 2.89
C ARG A 379 -1.05 -14.26 1.56
N GLY A 380 0.07 -14.97 1.62
CA GLY A 380 0.98 -15.18 0.49
C GLY A 380 1.82 -13.97 0.05
N CYS A 381 1.68 -12.77 0.63
CA CYS A 381 2.57 -11.64 0.32
C CYS A 381 2.69 -10.56 1.41
N ILE A 382 3.94 -10.15 1.68
CA ILE A 382 4.24 -8.97 2.50
C ILE A 382 4.62 -7.81 1.58
N LEU A 383 3.88 -6.72 1.66
CA LEU A 383 4.11 -5.47 0.95
C LEU A 383 4.92 -4.53 1.84
N VAL A 384 6.09 -4.12 1.34
CA VAL A 384 6.99 -3.14 1.97
C VAL A 384 7.14 -1.98 1.00
N ALA A 385 6.57 -0.82 1.32
CA ALA A 385 6.54 0.32 0.42
C ALA A 385 6.79 1.67 1.11
N SER A 386 7.19 2.63 0.27
CA SER A 386 7.42 4.03 0.59
C SER A 386 6.93 4.83 -0.63
N SER A 387 5.66 5.26 -0.59
CA SER A 387 5.02 5.99 -1.69
C SER A 387 5.03 7.51 -1.45
N PRO A 388 5.37 8.32 -2.46
CA PRO A 388 5.15 9.76 -2.43
C PRO A 388 3.69 10.14 -2.79
N GLU A 389 2.99 9.31 -3.58
CA GLU A 389 1.70 9.63 -4.19
C GLU A 389 0.51 8.98 -3.49
N ILE A 390 -0.67 9.60 -3.60
CA ILE A 390 -1.97 9.00 -3.28
C ILE A 390 -2.75 8.68 -4.55
N LEU A 391 -3.42 7.54 -4.57
CA LEU A 391 -4.52 7.28 -5.51
C LEU A 391 -5.65 8.30 -5.29
N THR A 392 -6.18 8.34 -4.06
CA THR A 392 -7.20 9.28 -3.62
C THR A 392 -7.24 9.30 -2.09
N ARG A 393 -7.83 10.35 -1.51
CA ARG A 393 -8.19 10.45 -0.09
C ARG A 393 -9.58 11.04 0.01
N ILE A 394 -10.35 10.58 0.99
CA ILE A 394 -11.60 11.22 1.39
C ILE A 394 -11.45 11.63 2.86
N LYS A 395 -11.84 12.86 3.18
CA LYS A 395 -11.97 13.33 4.56
C LYS A 395 -13.11 14.35 4.61
N GLU A 396 -14.00 14.25 5.59
CA GLU A 396 -15.13 15.19 5.77
C GLU A 396 -15.97 15.38 4.49
N GLY A 397 -16.21 14.30 3.74
CA GLY A 397 -16.91 14.34 2.45
C GLY A 397 -16.12 14.98 1.30
N LYS A 398 -14.90 15.48 1.50
CA LYS A 398 -14.03 16.03 0.45
C LYS A 398 -13.19 14.93 -0.18
N VAL A 399 -13.42 14.66 -1.47
CA VAL A 399 -12.57 13.81 -2.31
C VAL A 399 -11.34 14.61 -2.73
N ILE A 400 -10.16 13.99 -2.62
CA ILE A 400 -8.86 14.60 -2.94
C ILE A 400 -8.07 13.63 -3.81
N ASN A 401 -7.57 14.11 -4.94
CA ASN A 401 -6.58 13.44 -5.78
C ASN A 401 -5.38 14.38 -5.96
N ARG A 402 -4.16 13.82 -5.93
CA ARG A 402 -2.92 14.61 -5.98
C ARG A 402 -1.94 13.96 -6.97
N PRO A 403 -2.09 14.19 -8.28
CA PRO A 403 -1.18 13.66 -9.28
C PRO A 403 0.22 14.24 -9.08
N LEU A 404 1.23 13.39 -9.22
CA LEU A 404 2.64 13.75 -9.27
C LEU A 404 3.21 13.43 -10.66
N ALA A 405 3.81 14.41 -11.32
CA ALA A 405 4.55 14.23 -12.57
C ALA A 405 5.73 15.21 -12.63
N GLY A 406 6.60 15.07 -13.62
CA GLY A 406 7.86 15.81 -13.63
C GLY A 406 8.82 15.30 -12.56
N THR A 407 10.08 15.11 -12.90
CA THR A 407 11.11 14.75 -11.91
C THR A 407 12.40 15.50 -12.18
N ARG A 408 12.99 16.04 -11.11
CA ARG A 408 14.41 16.39 -11.05
C ARG A 408 15.02 15.83 -9.76
N ARG A 409 16.33 15.58 -9.78
CA ARG A 409 17.09 15.28 -8.56
C ARG A 409 17.09 16.50 -7.63
N ARG A 410 17.32 16.31 -6.33
CA ARG A 410 17.64 17.44 -5.44
C ARG A 410 19.01 18.05 -5.80
N GLY A 411 19.13 19.37 -5.64
CA GLY A 411 20.40 20.07 -5.77
C GLY A 411 21.36 19.75 -4.61
N LYS A 412 22.67 19.87 -4.84
CA LYS A 412 23.70 19.72 -3.79
C LYS A 412 23.81 20.95 -2.90
N THR A 413 23.37 22.11 -3.41
CA THR A 413 23.25 23.37 -2.66
C THR A 413 21.84 23.92 -2.84
N GLN A 414 21.47 24.90 -2.01
CA GLN A 414 20.18 25.59 -2.09
C GLN A 414 19.98 26.23 -3.48
N GLU A 415 21.05 26.83 -4.03
CA GLU A 415 21.04 27.50 -5.33
C GLU A 415 20.90 26.52 -6.50
N GLU A 416 21.53 25.33 -6.43
CA GLU A 416 21.30 24.26 -7.41
C GLU A 416 19.85 23.73 -7.32
N ASP A 417 19.30 23.60 -6.10
CA ASP A 417 17.94 23.09 -5.89
C ASP A 417 16.87 24.06 -6.43
N GLU A 418 17.05 25.37 -6.22
CA GLU A 418 16.19 26.41 -6.78
C GLU A 418 16.36 26.58 -8.30
N MET A 419 17.54 26.28 -8.85
CA MET A 419 17.77 26.25 -10.29
C MET A 419 17.04 25.05 -10.94
N LEU A 420 17.14 23.86 -10.34
CA LEU A 420 16.46 22.66 -10.81
C LEU A 420 14.92 22.75 -10.69
N GLU A 421 14.41 23.42 -9.65
CA GLU A 421 12.98 23.76 -9.53
C GLU A 421 12.52 24.67 -10.68
N LYS A 422 13.29 25.71 -11.00
CA LYS A 422 12.98 26.61 -12.13
C LYS A 422 13.12 25.90 -13.47
N GLU A 423 14.09 25.01 -13.63
CA GLU A 423 14.23 24.19 -14.85
C GLU A 423 12.99 23.30 -15.03
N LEU A 424 12.58 22.57 -13.98
CA LEU A 424 11.42 21.69 -14.00
C LEU A 424 10.11 22.41 -14.33
N LEU A 425 9.89 23.61 -13.78
CA LEU A 425 8.68 24.41 -14.04
C LEU A 425 8.67 25.11 -15.40
N ASN A 426 9.82 25.20 -16.09
CA ASN A 426 9.92 25.74 -17.45
C ASN A 426 10.08 24.63 -18.52
N ASP A 427 10.12 23.36 -18.12
CA ASP A 427 10.16 22.21 -19.04
C ASP A 427 8.76 22.00 -19.63
N GLU A 428 8.53 22.53 -20.83
CA GLU A 428 7.23 22.47 -21.51
C GLU A 428 6.65 21.05 -21.59
N LYS A 429 7.51 20.03 -21.73
CA LYS A 429 7.09 18.63 -21.83
C LYS A 429 6.55 18.13 -20.49
N GLU A 430 7.33 18.28 -19.43
CA GLU A 430 6.93 17.82 -18.08
C GLU A 430 5.70 18.59 -17.58
N CYS A 431 5.61 19.88 -17.90
CA CYS A 431 4.44 20.71 -17.61
C CYS A 431 3.18 20.27 -18.37
N ALA A 432 3.28 19.94 -19.66
CA ALA A 432 2.16 19.44 -20.45
C ALA A 432 1.68 18.05 -19.97
N GLU A 433 2.62 17.16 -19.65
CA GLU A 433 2.33 15.84 -19.09
C GLU A 433 1.60 15.95 -17.74
N HIS A 434 2.06 16.85 -16.87
CA HIS A 434 1.43 17.11 -15.58
C HIS A 434 0.01 17.67 -15.71
N ILE A 435 -0.22 18.63 -16.62
CA ILE A 435 -1.55 19.20 -16.87
C ILE A 435 -2.54 18.12 -17.36
N MET A 436 -2.10 17.22 -18.24
CA MET A 436 -2.92 16.10 -18.70
C MET A 436 -3.33 15.15 -17.55
N LEU A 437 -2.41 14.88 -16.61
CA LEU A 437 -2.70 14.09 -15.41
C LEU A 437 -3.62 14.82 -14.43
N VAL A 438 -3.54 16.16 -14.34
CA VAL A 438 -4.50 16.99 -13.60
C VAL A 438 -5.90 16.88 -14.21
N ASP A 439 -6.04 16.92 -15.53
CA ASP A 439 -7.35 16.77 -16.19
C ASP A 439 -7.90 15.34 -16.05
N LEU A 440 -7.06 14.31 -16.07
CA LEU A 440 -7.48 12.95 -15.74
C LEU A 440 -7.96 12.84 -14.28
N GLY A 441 -7.23 13.44 -13.33
CA GLY A 441 -7.65 13.55 -11.92
C GLY A 441 -8.97 14.31 -11.74
N ARG A 442 -9.20 15.39 -12.50
CA ARG A 442 -10.48 16.11 -12.54
C ARG A 442 -11.62 15.24 -13.06
N ASN A 443 -11.37 14.43 -14.08
CA ASN A 443 -12.36 13.49 -14.61
C ASN A 443 -12.71 12.39 -13.59
N ASP A 444 -11.70 11.83 -12.90
CA ASP A 444 -11.93 10.78 -11.91
C ASP A 444 -12.67 11.28 -10.66
N VAL A 445 -12.27 12.44 -10.12
CA VAL A 445 -13.01 13.11 -9.02
C VAL A 445 -14.41 13.51 -9.48
N GLY A 446 -14.55 14.01 -10.71
CA GLY A 446 -15.84 14.43 -11.29
C GLY A 446 -16.89 13.33 -11.44
N LYS A 447 -16.50 12.05 -11.56
CA LYS A 447 -17.44 10.91 -11.58
C LYS A 447 -18.22 10.77 -10.28
N VAL A 448 -17.60 11.14 -9.16
CA VAL A 448 -18.09 10.85 -7.79
C VAL A 448 -18.42 12.11 -6.99
N SER A 449 -18.09 13.30 -7.50
CA SER A 449 -18.36 14.57 -6.83
C SER A 449 -19.66 15.25 -7.26
N LYS A 450 -20.19 16.11 -6.38
CA LYS A 450 -21.35 16.99 -6.63
C LYS A 450 -21.05 17.90 -7.83
N HIS A 451 -22.05 18.11 -8.68
CA HIS A 451 -21.90 18.91 -9.89
C HIS A 451 -21.40 20.33 -9.56
N GLY A 452 -20.37 20.80 -10.27
CA GLY A 452 -19.75 22.11 -10.04
C GLY A 452 -18.79 22.20 -8.83
N SER A 453 -18.68 21.17 -7.97
CA SER A 453 -17.79 21.22 -6.79
C SER A 453 -16.31 20.94 -7.11
N VAL A 454 -16.00 20.37 -8.28
CA VAL A 454 -14.63 19.98 -8.65
C VAL A 454 -13.77 21.20 -8.98
N LYS A 455 -12.67 21.37 -8.24
CA LYS A 455 -11.71 22.47 -8.40
C LYS A 455 -10.28 22.00 -8.23
N VAL A 456 -9.34 22.73 -8.83
CA VAL A 456 -7.90 22.57 -8.62
C VAL A 456 -7.49 23.57 -7.54
N GLU A 457 -7.20 23.10 -6.32
CA GLU A 457 -6.82 23.97 -5.19
C GLU A 457 -5.35 24.39 -5.25
N ARG A 458 -4.49 23.57 -5.86
CA ARG A 458 -3.08 23.87 -6.14
C ARG A 458 -2.73 23.35 -7.52
N LEU A 459 -2.05 24.18 -8.31
CA LEU A 459 -1.61 23.84 -9.67
C LEU A 459 -0.10 24.01 -9.75
N MET A 460 0.58 22.99 -10.26
CA MET A 460 2.02 22.96 -10.56
C MET A 460 2.94 23.45 -9.43
N ASN A 461 2.65 23.04 -8.19
CA ASN A 461 3.54 23.30 -7.06
C ASN A 461 4.65 22.24 -6.99
N VAL A 462 5.89 22.63 -6.69
CA VAL A 462 6.99 21.66 -6.55
C VAL A 462 7.02 21.08 -5.13
N GLU A 463 6.87 19.77 -5.03
CA GLU A 463 7.08 19.01 -3.80
C GLU A 463 8.50 18.45 -3.77
N ARG A 464 9.21 18.67 -2.67
CA ARG A 464 10.59 18.23 -2.47
C ARG A 464 10.63 16.97 -1.59
N TYR A 465 11.28 15.93 -2.09
CA TYR A 465 11.53 14.69 -1.40
C TYR A 465 13.04 14.56 -1.09
N SER A 466 13.43 13.40 -0.55
CA SER A 466 14.78 13.14 -0.02
C SER A 466 15.87 13.23 -1.09
N HIS A 467 15.58 12.70 -2.28
CA HIS A 467 16.52 12.57 -3.40
C HIS A 467 16.01 13.22 -4.70
N VAL A 468 14.71 13.50 -4.80
CA VAL A 468 14.03 14.06 -5.98
C VAL A 468 13.05 15.18 -5.61
N MET A 469 12.59 15.93 -6.60
CA MET A 469 11.44 16.83 -6.52
C MET A 469 10.48 16.57 -7.68
N HIS A 470 9.19 16.81 -7.45
CA HIS A 470 8.10 16.54 -8.41
C HIS A 470 7.19 17.76 -8.58
N ILE A 471 6.61 17.92 -9.77
CA ILE A 471 5.45 18.79 -9.97
C ILE A 471 4.25 18.08 -9.34
N SER A 472 3.48 18.82 -8.54
CA SER A 472 2.30 18.34 -7.82
C SER A 472 1.13 19.28 -8.09
N SER A 473 -0.08 18.75 -7.99
CA SER A 473 -1.31 19.54 -8.00
C SER A 473 -2.35 18.88 -7.13
N THR A 474 -3.27 19.66 -6.56
CA THR A 474 -4.35 19.13 -5.72
C THR A 474 -5.68 19.35 -6.42
N VAL A 475 -6.29 18.26 -6.88
CA VAL A 475 -7.67 18.23 -7.40
C VAL A 475 -8.59 17.81 -6.26
N VAL A 476 -9.68 18.53 -6.05
CA VAL A 476 -10.67 18.22 -5.00
C VAL A 476 -12.09 18.36 -5.53
N GLY A 477 -13.02 17.67 -4.86
CA GLY A 477 -14.46 17.83 -5.06
C GLY A 477 -15.23 17.37 -3.84
N GLU A 478 -16.50 17.75 -3.72
CA GLU A 478 -17.38 17.29 -2.64
C GLU A 478 -18.03 15.98 -3.06
N LEU A 479 -17.94 14.92 -2.25
CA LEU A 479 -18.56 13.62 -2.49
C LEU A 479 -20.08 13.78 -2.62
N ARG A 480 -20.69 13.06 -3.56
CA ARG A 480 -22.15 12.97 -3.65
C ARG A 480 -22.72 12.23 -2.44
N GLU A 481 -23.90 12.66 -1.99
CA GLU A 481 -24.57 12.09 -0.81
C GLU A 481 -25.06 10.66 -1.00
N ASP A 482 -25.18 10.19 -2.25
CA ASP A 482 -25.55 8.82 -2.61
C ASP A 482 -24.35 7.87 -2.83
N LEU A 483 -23.12 8.34 -2.61
CA LEU A 483 -21.89 7.58 -2.86
C LEU A 483 -21.02 7.43 -1.60
N THR A 484 -20.23 6.35 -1.58
CA THR A 484 -19.35 5.97 -0.47
C THR A 484 -17.88 6.06 -0.87
N SER A 485 -16.98 5.79 0.10
CA SER A 485 -15.55 5.68 -0.18
C SER A 485 -15.18 4.56 -1.15
N TRP A 486 -16.00 3.50 -1.23
CA TRP A 486 -15.81 2.40 -2.18
C TRP A 486 -16.06 2.82 -3.63
N ASP A 487 -17.00 3.73 -3.86
CA ASP A 487 -17.32 4.27 -5.19
C ASP A 487 -16.20 5.18 -5.70
N VAL A 488 -15.64 6.01 -4.81
CA VAL A 488 -14.46 6.85 -5.11
C VAL A 488 -13.24 5.99 -5.43
N LEU A 489 -12.98 4.94 -4.63
CA LEU A 489 -11.90 3.99 -4.91
C LEU A 489 -12.08 3.35 -6.30
N ARG A 490 -13.28 2.89 -6.62
CA ARG A 490 -13.62 2.29 -7.92
C ARG A 490 -13.44 3.28 -9.08
N ALA A 491 -13.81 4.54 -8.91
CA ALA A 491 -13.65 5.58 -9.92
C ALA A 491 -12.18 5.98 -10.16
N ALA A 492 -11.35 5.92 -9.12
CA ALA A 492 -9.94 6.30 -9.18
C ALA A 492 -9.03 5.20 -9.76
N LEU A 493 -9.33 3.92 -9.55
CA LEU A 493 -8.48 2.79 -9.96
C LEU A 493 -8.41 2.58 -11.50
N PRO A 494 -7.23 2.29 -12.08
CA PRO A 494 -5.88 2.60 -11.60
C PRO A 494 -5.58 4.11 -11.73
N VAL A 495 -4.60 4.63 -10.99
CA VAL A 495 -4.18 6.05 -11.14
C VAL A 495 -3.53 6.28 -12.51
N GLY A 496 -3.71 7.48 -13.08
CA GLY A 496 -3.12 7.89 -14.37
C GLY A 496 -1.61 7.70 -14.44
N THR A 497 -0.91 8.01 -13.34
CA THR A 497 0.55 7.91 -13.20
C THR A 497 1.10 6.48 -13.28
N VAL A 498 0.25 5.45 -13.26
CA VAL A 498 0.62 4.04 -13.47
C VAL A 498 -0.17 3.36 -14.61
N SER A 499 -0.85 4.14 -15.44
CA SER A 499 -1.66 3.63 -16.56
C SER A 499 -1.38 4.42 -17.84
N GLY A 500 -2.05 5.56 -18.03
CA GLY A 500 -1.92 6.39 -19.24
C GLY A 500 -3.05 7.41 -19.39
N ALA A 501 -3.10 8.02 -20.56
CA ALA A 501 -4.13 8.95 -20.97
C ALA A 501 -4.47 8.76 -22.47
N PRO A 502 -5.72 8.51 -22.87
CA PRO A 502 -6.84 8.10 -22.01
C PRO A 502 -6.51 6.80 -21.22
N LYS A 503 -7.21 6.61 -20.10
CA LYS A 503 -7.01 5.50 -19.16
C LYS A 503 -7.59 4.17 -19.68
#